data_AF-A0AAJ7FLI1-F1
#
_entry.id   AF-A0AAJ7FLI1-F1
#
_cell.length_a   1.000
_cell.length_b   1.000
_cell.length_c   1.000
_cell.angle_alpha   90.00
_cell.angle_beta   90.00
_cell.angle_gamma   90.00
#
_symmetry.space_group_name_H-M   'P 1'
#
loop_
_entity.id
_entity.type
_entity.pdbx_description
1 polymer ?
#
loop_
_entity_poly.entity_id
_entity_poly.type
_entity_poly.pdbx_seq_one_letter_code
_entity_poly.pdbx_strand_id
1 'polypeptide(L)'
;MFTPTQPFAGLHEKITSSFYQGVCLVENESARNTSAIGGPNSNGSYDYGLFQINGKYWCAEGVNGGDCNMKCEDLIDDDITDDSKCCLEMIYPRHGFNAWHGWERKCKYHPLPDVTHCFNEVTL
;
A
#
# COMPACT_ATOMS: atom_id res chain seq x y z
N MET A 1 16.26 -39.93 9.13
CA MET A 1 17.05 -38.71 8.92
C MET A 1 16.08 -37.55 8.80
N PHE A 2 15.91 -36.75 9.85
CA PHE A 2 15.12 -35.53 9.80
C PHE A 2 16.05 -34.39 9.42
N THR A 3 15.86 -33.77 8.26
CA THR A 3 16.54 -32.51 7.94
C THR A 3 15.86 -31.38 8.71
N PRO A 4 16.62 -30.48 9.36
CA PRO A 4 16.04 -29.30 9.97
C PRO A 4 15.65 -28.32 8.86
N THR A 5 14.42 -28.42 8.33
CA THR A 5 13.88 -27.36 7.47
C THR A 5 13.62 -26.14 8.35
N GLN A 6 14.30 -25.06 7.99
CA GLN A 6 14.53 -23.88 8.81
C GLN A 6 13.23 -23.14 9.15
N PRO A 7 13.01 -22.75 10.43
CA PRO A 7 11.87 -21.92 10.83
C PRO A 7 11.83 -20.54 10.14
N PHE A 8 12.94 -20.10 9.53
CA PHE A 8 13.05 -18.82 8.84
C PHE A 8 12.57 -18.83 7.38
N ALA A 9 12.49 -19.99 6.73
CA ALA A 9 12.09 -20.06 5.32
C ALA A 9 10.66 -19.53 5.12
N GLY A 10 9.73 -19.90 6.01
CA GLY A 10 8.34 -19.43 5.94
C GLY A 10 8.16 -17.96 6.33
N LEU A 11 9.03 -17.38 7.16
CA LEU A 11 8.99 -15.95 7.47
C LEU A 11 9.53 -15.13 6.30
N HIS A 12 10.65 -15.56 5.72
CA HIS A 12 11.21 -14.94 4.53
C HIS A 12 10.21 -14.95 3.37
N GLU A 13 9.57 -16.09 3.09
CA GLU A 13 8.55 -16.21 2.05
C GLU A 13 7.36 -15.27 2.30
N LYS A 14 6.88 -15.17 3.55
CA LYS A 14 5.79 -14.25 3.92
C LYS A 14 6.16 -12.78 3.75
N ILE A 15 7.36 -12.38 4.19
CA ILE A 15 7.85 -11.00 4.05
C ILE A 15 7.98 -10.64 2.58
N THR A 16 8.62 -11.52 1.81
CA THR A 16 8.81 -11.36 0.36
C THR A 16 7.45 -11.28 -0.35
N SER A 17 6.51 -12.15 -0.01
CA SER A 17 5.14 -12.10 -0.55
C SER A 17 4.44 -10.78 -0.23
N SER A 18 4.53 -10.29 1.01
CA SER A 18 3.90 -9.02 1.43
C SER A 18 4.50 -7.81 0.71
N PHE A 19 5.82 -7.80 0.47
CA PHE A 19 6.48 -6.75 -0.28
C PHE A 19 5.94 -6.65 -1.71
N TYR A 20 5.88 -7.76 -2.43
CA TYR A 20 5.35 -7.79 -3.80
C TYR A 20 3.86 -7.40 -3.89
N GLN A 21 3.08 -7.72 -2.86
CA GLN A 21 1.68 -7.25 -2.75
C GLN A 21 1.60 -5.73 -2.64
N GLY A 22 2.48 -5.10 -1.85
CA GLY A 22 2.59 -3.65 -1.74
C GLY A 22 2.96 -3.00 -3.08
N VAL A 23 3.92 -3.55 -3.81
CA VAL A 23 4.27 -3.07 -5.17
C VAL A 23 3.07 -3.18 -6.12
N CYS A 24 2.35 -4.30 -6.09
CA CYS A 24 1.16 -4.47 -6.93
C CYS A 24 0.04 -3.48 -6.55
N LEU A 25 -0.14 -3.19 -5.26
CA LEU A 25 -1.10 -2.19 -4.79
C LEU A 25 -0.79 -0.82 -5.38
N VAL A 26 0.43 -0.29 -5.19
CA VAL A 26 0.76 1.07 -5.66
C VAL A 26 0.70 1.19 -7.19
N GLU A 27 0.99 0.11 -7.92
CA GLU A 27 0.82 0.07 -9.37
C GLU A 27 -0.66 0.25 -9.78
N ASN A 28 -1.56 -0.47 -9.11
CA ASN A 28 -2.97 -0.56 -9.53
C ASN A 28 -3.88 0.49 -8.90
N GLU A 29 -3.44 1.13 -7.81
CA GLU A 29 -4.17 2.21 -7.17
C GLU A 29 -3.81 3.58 -7.77
N SER A 30 -2.52 3.90 -7.89
CA SER A 30 -2.08 5.26 -8.25
C SER A 30 -1.15 5.32 -9.46
N ALA A 31 -0.79 4.19 -10.06
CA ALA A 31 0.29 4.12 -11.06
C ALA A 31 1.59 4.77 -10.56
N ARG A 32 1.90 4.59 -9.26
CA ARG A 32 3.09 5.14 -8.57
C ARG A 32 3.11 6.66 -8.47
N ASN A 33 1.99 7.33 -8.65
CA ASN A 33 1.91 8.79 -8.55
C ASN A 33 1.55 9.19 -7.11
N THR A 34 2.50 9.82 -6.41
CA THR A 34 2.31 10.32 -5.04
C THR A 34 1.26 11.42 -4.98
N SER A 35 1.12 12.25 -6.02
CA SER A 35 0.09 13.31 -6.06
C SER A 35 -1.24 12.85 -6.67
N ALA A 36 -1.52 11.54 -6.72
CA ALA A 36 -2.76 11.02 -7.28
C ALA A 36 -3.99 11.38 -6.43
N ILE A 37 -5.05 11.84 -7.09
CA ILE A 37 -6.37 12.02 -6.47
C ILE A 37 -7.38 11.18 -7.26
N GLY A 38 -7.91 10.15 -6.61
CA GLY A 38 -8.91 9.24 -7.16
C GLY A 38 -10.33 9.66 -6.80
N GLY A 39 -11.26 9.43 -7.73
CA GLY A 39 -12.67 9.67 -7.54
C GLY A 39 -13.26 10.75 -8.46
N PRO A 40 -14.41 11.33 -8.10
CA PRO A 40 -15.18 11.02 -6.89
C PRO A 40 -15.68 9.57 -6.86
N ASN A 41 -15.66 8.97 -5.68
CA ASN A 41 -16.28 7.67 -5.42
C ASN A 41 -17.81 7.77 -5.43
N SER A 42 -18.49 6.62 -5.47
CA SER A 42 -19.96 6.56 -5.49
C SER A 42 -20.64 7.24 -4.29
N ASN A 43 -19.92 7.40 -3.18
CA ASN A 43 -20.37 8.06 -1.96
C ASN A 43 -19.90 9.54 -1.86
N GLY A 44 -19.26 10.08 -2.92
CA GLY A 44 -18.74 11.44 -2.99
C GLY A 44 -17.37 11.66 -2.34
N SER A 45 -16.74 10.65 -1.75
CA SER A 45 -15.37 10.78 -1.22
C SER A 45 -14.32 10.74 -2.31
N TYR A 46 -13.12 11.21 -1.98
CA TYR A 46 -11.92 11.09 -2.81
C TYR A 46 -10.89 10.20 -2.11
N ASP A 47 -9.98 9.66 -2.91
CA ASP A 47 -8.84 8.85 -2.47
C ASP A 47 -7.54 9.60 -2.80
N TYR A 48 -6.59 9.61 -1.86
CA TYR A 48 -5.43 10.48 -1.93
C TYR A 48 -4.14 9.65 -1.92
N GLY A 49 -3.19 10.09 -2.72
CA GLY A 49 -1.82 9.67 -2.58
C GLY A 49 -1.46 8.37 -3.29
N LEU A 50 -0.22 7.97 -3.04
CA LEU A 50 0.38 6.75 -3.58
C LEU A 50 -0.46 5.50 -3.27
N PHE A 51 -1.08 5.45 -2.09
CA PHE A 51 -1.90 4.33 -1.65
C PHE A 51 -3.40 4.55 -1.81
N GLN A 52 -3.86 5.66 -2.42
CA GLN A 52 -5.28 5.95 -2.58
C GLN A 52 -6.07 5.82 -1.26
N ILE A 53 -5.61 6.50 -0.22
CA ILE A 53 -6.21 6.52 1.11
C ILE A 53 -7.49 7.37 1.09
N ASN A 54 -8.61 6.81 1.51
CA ASN A 54 -9.92 7.46 1.40
C ASN A 54 -10.14 8.59 2.44
N GLY A 55 -10.44 9.79 1.95
CA GLY A 55 -10.65 11.00 2.78
C GLY A 55 -11.99 11.06 3.53
N LYS A 56 -12.85 10.05 3.43
CA LYS A 56 -14.02 9.92 4.32
C LYS A 56 -13.68 9.26 5.65
N TYR A 57 -12.64 8.42 5.68
CA TYR A 57 -12.36 7.55 6.83
C TYR A 57 -11.00 7.84 7.47
N TRP A 58 -9.98 8.12 6.66
CA TRP A 58 -8.58 8.06 7.12
C TRP A 58 -7.92 9.42 7.29
N CYS A 59 -8.29 10.42 6.49
CA CYS A 59 -7.81 11.80 6.57
C CYS A 59 -8.99 12.80 6.50
N ALA A 60 -8.72 14.10 6.64
CA ALA A 60 -9.68 15.17 6.35
C ALA A 60 -9.04 16.31 5.55
N GLU A 61 -9.81 17.00 4.71
CA GLU A 61 -9.30 18.13 3.92
C GLU A 61 -9.16 19.40 4.78
N GLY A 62 -8.05 20.12 4.61
CA GLY A 62 -7.76 21.40 5.27
C GLY A 62 -7.43 21.32 6.77
N VAL A 63 -7.79 20.22 7.44
CA VAL A 63 -7.59 20.00 8.88
C VAL A 63 -7.20 18.55 9.16
N ASN A 64 -6.53 18.30 10.28
CA ASN A 64 -6.28 16.94 10.72
C ASN A 64 -7.59 16.25 11.07
N GLY A 65 -7.81 15.06 10.52
CA GLY A 65 -9.00 14.28 10.81
C GLY A 65 -8.89 12.84 10.32
N GLY A 66 -10.01 12.13 10.36
CA GLY A 66 -10.05 10.69 10.11
C GLY A 66 -9.23 9.89 11.13
N ASP A 67 -9.13 8.59 10.89
CA ASP A 67 -8.45 7.69 11.83
C ASP A 67 -6.93 7.84 11.84
N CYS A 68 -6.32 8.40 10.78
CA CYS A 68 -4.89 8.71 10.75
C CYS A 68 -4.58 10.10 11.35
N ASN A 69 -5.59 10.88 11.73
CA ASN A 69 -5.46 12.20 12.36
C ASN A 69 -4.51 13.15 11.58
N MET A 70 -4.70 13.21 10.27
CA MET A 70 -3.85 13.95 9.34
C MET A 70 -4.68 14.67 8.28
N LYS A 71 -4.04 15.57 7.55
CA LYS A 71 -4.67 16.22 6.40
C LYS A 71 -4.61 15.32 5.19
N CYS A 72 -5.62 15.36 4.33
CA CYS A 72 -5.56 14.65 3.06
C CYS A 72 -4.50 15.24 2.10
N GLU A 73 -4.15 16.52 2.30
CA GLU A 73 -3.10 17.20 1.56
C GLU A 73 -1.69 16.69 1.90
N ASP A 74 -1.49 16.14 3.11
CA ASP A 74 -0.19 15.57 3.51
C ASP A 74 0.08 14.27 2.70
N LEU A 75 -0.98 13.58 2.24
CA LEU A 75 -0.87 12.33 1.46
C LEU A 75 -0.53 12.52 -0.03
N ILE A 76 -0.41 13.75 -0.52
CA ILE A 76 -0.19 14.03 -1.96
C ILE A 76 1.12 14.73 -2.26
N ASP A 77 2.02 14.78 -1.28
CA ASP A 77 3.38 15.26 -1.45
C ASP A 77 4.37 14.13 -1.78
N ASP A 78 5.66 14.44 -1.85
CA ASP A 78 6.69 13.45 -2.20
C ASP A 78 7.18 12.62 -0.99
N ASP A 79 6.89 13.05 0.25
CA ASP A 79 7.31 12.37 1.48
C ASP A 79 6.27 11.34 1.93
N ILE A 80 6.41 10.12 1.43
CA ILE A 80 5.48 9.02 1.73
C ILE A 80 5.58 8.45 3.17
N THR A 81 6.28 9.12 4.09
CA THR A 81 6.54 8.60 5.43
C THR A 81 5.25 8.49 6.25
N ASP A 82 4.43 9.52 6.24
CA ASP A 82 3.14 9.57 6.92
C ASP A 82 2.07 8.74 6.19
N ASP A 83 2.07 8.72 4.84
CA ASP A 83 1.28 7.78 4.03
C ASP A 83 1.51 6.33 4.46
N SER A 84 2.79 5.92 4.49
CA SER A 84 3.22 4.57 4.84
C SER A 84 2.83 4.24 6.27
N LYS A 85 2.95 5.20 7.18
CA LYS A 85 2.55 5.05 8.58
C LYS A 85 1.04 4.82 8.70
N CYS A 86 0.21 5.66 8.06
CA CYS A 86 -1.24 5.49 8.04
C CYS A 86 -1.62 4.11 7.50
N CYS A 87 -0.99 3.67 6.41
CA CYS A 87 -1.21 2.36 5.81
C CYS A 87 -0.82 1.20 6.75
N LEU A 88 0.41 1.21 7.28
CA LEU A 88 0.98 0.10 8.04
C LEU A 88 0.46 0.01 9.47
N GLU A 89 0.19 1.14 10.12
CA GLU A 89 -0.23 1.18 11.53
C GLU A 89 -1.75 1.21 11.68
N MET A 90 -2.50 1.74 10.70
CA MET A 90 -3.95 1.92 10.82
C MET A 90 -4.75 1.02 9.87
N ILE A 91 -4.50 1.08 8.57
CA ILE A 91 -5.35 0.42 7.56
C ILE A 91 -5.06 -1.09 7.50
N TYR A 92 -3.80 -1.46 7.31
CA TYR A 92 -3.36 -2.83 7.11
C TYR A 92 -3.69 -3.75 8.30
N PRO A 93 -3.48 -3.36 9.57
CA PRO A 93 -3.85 -4.21 10.70
C PRO A 93 -5.35 -4.50 10.80
N ARG A 94 -6.20 -3.61 10.25
CA ARG A 94 -7.67 -3.72 10.32
C ARG A 94 -8.26 -4.50 9.15
N HIS A 95 -7.73 -4.31 7.95
CA HIS A 95 -8.35 -4.77 6.71
C HIS A 95 -7.43 -5.66 5.85
N GLY A 96 -6.13 -5.69 6.19
CA GLY A 96 -5.09 -6.18 5.29
C GLY A 96 -5.14 -5.46 3.95
N PHE A 97 -4.61 -6.10 2.91
CA PHE A 97 -4.66 -5.55 1.55
C PHE A 97 -6.08 -5.44 0.96
N ASN A 98 -7.10 -6.06 1.57
CA ASN A 98 -8.48 -5.99 1.06
C ASN A 98 -9.14 -4.61 1.27
N ALA A 99 -8.45 -3.65 1.91
CA ALA A 99 -8.94 -2.27 1.98
C ALA A 99 -8.95 -1.57 0.61
N TRP A 100 -8.17 -2.09 -0.34
CA TRP A 100 -7.87 -1.46 -1.63
C TRP A 100 -8.53 -2.23 -2.77
N HIS A 101 -9.48 -1.60 -3.47
CA HIS A 101 -10.26 -2.25 -4.53
C HIS A 101 -9.44 -2.54 -5.79
N GLY A 102 -8.52 -1.65 -6.16
CA GLY A 102 -7.57 -1.87 -7.25
C GLY A 102 -6.68 -3.08 -6.96
N TRP A 103 -6.14 -3.16 -5.74
CA TRP A 103 -5.40 -4.35 -5.28
C TRP A 103 -6.25 -5.62 -5.29
N GLU A 104 -7.48 -5.58 -4.74
CA GLU A 104 -8.33 -6.77 -4.68
C GLU A 104 -8.63 -7.32 -6.09
N ARG A 105 -8.86 -6.44 -7.06
CA ARG A 105 -9.20 -6.83 -8.43
C ARG A 105 -8.00 -7.31 -9.25
N LYS A 106 -6.79 -6.87 -8.92
CA LYS A 106 -5.61 -7.01 -9.80
C LYS A 106 -4.44 -7.78 -9.20
N CYS A 107 -4.41 -7.91 -7.88
CA CYS A 107 -3.28 -8.50 -7.14
C CYS A 107 -3.70 -9.76 -6.36
N LYS A 108 -4.90 -9.75 -5.77
CA LYS A 108 -5.42 -10.88 -5.00
C LYS A 108 -5.60 -12.10 -5.91
N TYR A 109 -4.82 -13.16 -5.66
CA TYR A 109 -4.77 -14.39 -6.46
C TYR A 109 -4.23 -14.21 -7.89
N HIS A 110 -3.56 -13.10 -8.17
CA HIS A 110 -2.88 -12.85 -9.44
C HIS A 110 -1.36 -13.01 -9.29
N PRO A 111 -0.64 -13.29 -10.40
CA PRO A 111 0.81 -13.19 -10.41
C PRO A 111 1.25 -11.78 -9.98
N LEU A 112 2.20 -11.71 -9.06
CA LEU A 112 2.75 -10.46 -8.56
C LEU A 112 3.85 -9.95 -9.49
N PRO A 113 4.15 -8.63 -9.49
CA PRO A 113 5.17 -8.05 -10.35
C PRO A 113 6.56 -8.65 -10.07
N ASP A 114 7.27 -8.98 -11.15
CA ASP A 114 8.67 -9.38 -11.08
C ASP A 114 9.57 -8.14 -10.95
N VAL A 115 10.06 -7.93 -9.73
CA VAL A 115 11.00 -6.83 -9.43
C VAL A 115 12.43 -7.33 -9.22
N THR A 116 12.77 -8.55 -9.65
CA THR A 116 14.15 -9.07 -9.53
C THR A 116 15.17 -8.17 -10.20
N HIS A 117 14.80 -7.56 -11.33
CA HIS A 117 15.63 -6.60 -12.06
C HIS A 117 16.02 -5.37 -11.22
N CYS A 118 15.17 -4.92 -10.28
CA CYS A 118 15.47 -3.78 -9.41
C CYS A 118 16.66 -4.06 -8.46
N PHE A 119 16.93 -5.32 -8.16
CA PHE A 119 18.00 -5.72 -7.25
C PHE A 119 19.29 -6.14 -7.97
N ASN A 120 19.21 -6.44 -9.26
CA ASN A 120 20.36 -6.84 -10.07
C ASN A 120 21.26 -5.67 -10.46
N GLU A 121 20.76 -4.43 -10.40
CA GLU A 121 21.52 -3.21 -10.69
C GLU A 121 22.37 -2.70 -9.51
N VAL A 122 22.24 -3.31 -8.32
CA VAL A 122 22.98 -2.90 -7.10
C VAL A 122 24.37 -3.56 -7.00
N THR A 123 24.76 -4.35 -8.00
CA THR A 123 26.14 -4.85 -8.18
C THR A 123 26.95 -3.90 -9.07
N LEU A 124 27.29 -2.72 -8.55
CA LEU A 124 28.38 -1.87 -9.04
C LEU A 124 29.31 -1.48 -7.88
#